data_AF-A0A933XH27-F1
#
_entry.id   AF-A0A933XH27-F1
#
_cell.length_a   1.000
_cell.length_b   1.000
_cell.length_c   1.000
_cell.angle_alpha   90.00
_cell.angle_beta   90.00
_cell.angle_gamma   90.00
#
_symmetry.space_group_name_H-M   'P 1'
#
loop_
_entity.id
_entity.type
_entity.pdbx_description
1 polymer ?
#
loop_
_entity_poly.entity_id
_entity_poly.type
_entity_poly.pdbx_seq_one_letter_code
_entity_poly.pdbx_strand_id
1 'polypeptide(L)' 'MSGKAKSKTDVSARAESRNSAKLCSYCGNKVEVVMAVSPTGKKSMRRLCCEN' A
#
# COMPACT_ATOMS: atom_id res chain seq x y z
N MET A 1 16.89 14.62 24.02
CA MET A 1 15.96 15.31 23.10
C MET A 1 14.80 14.38 22.81
N SER A 2 13.64 14.67 23.40
CA SER A 2 12.44 13.83 23.38
C SER A 2 11.96 13.53 21.96
N GLY A 3 11.77 12.24 21.68
CA GLY A 3 11.10 11.75 20.48
C GLY A 3 9.69 12.32 20.41
N LYS A 4 9.52 13.35 19.57
CA LYS A 4 8.20 13.89 19.25
C LYS A 4 7.45 12.84 18.43
N ALA A 5 6.68 11.99 19.10
CA ALA A 5 5.68 11.17 18.45
C ALA A 5 4.73 12.13 17.72
N LYS A 6 4.85 12.19 16.38
CA LYS A 6 4.03 13.06 15.54
C LYS A 6 2.56 12.82 15.89
N SER A 7 1.86 13.90 16.24
CA SER A 7 0.47 13.86 16.68
C SER A 7 -0.40 13.13 15.64
N LYS A 8 -1.34 12.32 16.12
CA LYS A 8 -2.33 11.63 15.27
C LYS A 8 -3.12 12.62 14.41
N THR A 9 -3.10 13.93 14.67
CA THR A 9 -3.87 14.96 13.95
C THR A 9 -3.15 15.54 12.74
N ASP A 10 -1.87 15.22 12.52
CA ASP A 10 -1.11 15.75 11.40
C ASP A 10 -1.52 15.06 10.08
N VAL A 11 -2.35 15.76 9.31
CA VAL A 11 -2.89 15.26 8.03
C VAL A 11 -1.78 15.07 7.00
N SER A 12 -0.76 15.93 7.02
CA SER A 12 0.39 15.87 6.13
C SER A 12 1.23 14.62 6.43
N ALA A 13 1.55 14.35 7.69
CA ALA A 13 2.26 13.14 8.11
C ALA A 13 1.45 11.86 7.83
N ARG A 14 0.11 11.91 7.92
CA ARG A 14 -0.78 10.81 7.50
C ARG A 14 -0.80 10.60 5.99
N ALA A 15 -0.70 11.67 5.20
CA ALA A 15 -0.63 11.57 3.75
C ALA A 15 0.72 10.96 3.33
N GLU A 16 1.82 11.40 3.95
CA GLU A 16 3.15 10.82 3.74
C GLU A 16 3.21 9.34 4.14
N SER A 17 2.60 8.95 5.26
CA SER A 17 2.52 7.54 5.65
C SER A 17 1.61 6.68 4.77
N ARG A 18 0.71 7.29 4.00
CA ARG A 18 -0.11 6.59 2.99
C ARG A 18 0.61 6.51 1.63
N ASN A 19 1.46 7.50 1.35
CA ASN A 19 2.25 7.59 0.12
C ASN A 19 3.60 6.87 0.23
N SER A 20 4.01 6.45 1.43
CA SER A 20 5.10 5.49 1.57
C SER A 20 4.73 4.25 0.75
N ALA A 21 5.56 3.95 -0.24
CA ALA A 21 5.33 2.86 -1.18
C ALA A 21 5.01 1.60 -0.38
N LYS A 22 3.80 1.05 -0.57
CA LYS A 22 3.43 -0.21 0.06
C LYS A 22 4.32 -1.28 -0.55
N LEU A 23 5.40 -1.61 0.14
CA LEU A 23 6.26 -2.72 -0.22
C LEU A 23 5.57 -4.01 0.23
N CYS A 24 5.74 -5.07 -0.55
CA CYS A 24 5.24 -6.38 -0.16
C CYS A 24 6.06 -6.89 1.02
N SER A 25 5.39 -7.35 2.07
CA SER A 25 6.04 -7.93 3.24
C SER A 25 6.78 -9.23 2.95
N TYR A 26 6.49 -9.88 1.82
CA TYR A 26 7.10 -11.13 1.42
C TYR A 26 8.33 -10.93 0.51
N CYS A 27 8.18 -10.20 -0.59
CA CYS A 27 9.25 -10.02 -1.59
C CYS A 27 9.94 -8.65 -1.56
N GLY A 28 9.46 -7.68 -0.76
CA GLY A 28 10.03 -6.34 -0.69
C GLY A 28 9.78 -5.44 -1.91
N ASN A 29 9.18 -5.96 -2.98
CA ASN A 29 8.86 -5.19 -4.18
C ASN A 29 7.68 -4.22 -3.95
N LYS A 30 7.62 -3.17 -4.77
CA LYS A 30 6.49 -2.23 -4.77
C LYS A 30 5.20 -2.98 -5.14
N VAL A 31 4.19 -2.89 -4.26
CA VAL A 31 2.88 -3.50 -4.52
C VAL A 31 2.15 -2.66 -5.56
N GLU A 32 1.91 -3.26 -6.71
CA GLU A 32 1.01 -2.73 -7.72
C GLU A 32 -0.38 -3.33 -7.53
N VAL A 33 -1.40 -2.48 -7.45
CA VAL A 33 -2.78 -2.95 -7.29
C VAL A 33 -3.50 -2.81 -8.62
N VAL A 34 -3.83 -3.93 -9.24
CA VAL A 34 -4.52 -3.99 -10.53
C VAL A 34 -5.95 -4.48 -10.36
N MET A 35 -6.85 -3.98 -11.20
CA MET A 35 -8.22 -4.50 -11.26
C MET A 35 -8.26 -5.68 -12.23
N ALA A 36 -8.54 -6.87 -11.71
CA ALA A 36 -8.71 -8.08 -12.50
C ALA A 36 -10.20 -8.41 -12.65
N VAL A 37 -10.63 -8.63 -13.89
CA VAL A 37 -11.99 -9.09 -14.20
C VAL A 37 -11.92 -10.61 -14.40
N SER A 38 -12.72 -11.36 -13.65
CA SER A 38 -12.84 -12.81 -13.85
C SER A 38 -13.60 -13.10 -15.16
N PRO A 39 -13.46 -14.30 -15.75
CA PRO A 39 -14.25 -14.71 -16.91
C PRO A 39 -15.77 -14.72 -16.62
N THR A 40 -16.16 -14.76 -15.34
CA THR A 40 -17.55 -14.63 -14.86
C THR A 40 -18.01 -13.18 -14.68
N GLY A 41 -17.19 -12.19 -15.09
CA GLY A 41 -17.50 -10.76 -15.01
C GLY A 41 -17.29 -10.13 -13.62
N LYS A 42 -16.82 -10.88 -12.62
CA LYS A 42 -16.58 -10.34 -11.28
C LYS A 42 -15.28 -9.54 -11.25
N LYS A 43 -15.38 -8.30 -10.80
CA LYS A 43 -14.22 -7.42 -10.60
C LYS A 43 -13.58 -7.73 -9.24
N SER A 44 -12.28 -7.94 -9.23
CA SER A 44 -11.49 -8.16 -8.03
C SER A 44 -10.22 -7.32 -8.09
N MET A 45 -9.82 -6.74 -6.95
CA MET A 45 -8.55 -6.03 -6.85
C MET A 45 -7.47 -7.03 -6.48
N ARG A 46 -6.43 -7.15 -7.32
CA ARG A 46 -5.29 -8.04 -7.08
C ARG A 46 -4.05 -7.21 -6.78
N ARG A 47 -3.28 -7.65 -5.79
CA ARG A 47 -1.98 -7.09 -5.46
C ARG A 47 -0.92 -7.90 -6.20
N LEU A 48 -0.31 -7.30 -7.21
CA LEU A 48 0.85 -7.86 -7.90
C LEU A 48 2.10 -7.32 -7.21
N CYS A 49 2.94 -8.21 -6.73
CA CYS A 49 4.15 -7.83 -6.03
C CYS A 49 5.21 -8.93 -6.03
N CYS A 50 4.80 -10.18 -5.90
CA CYS A 50 5.66 -11.33 -6.13
C CYS A 50 5.54 -11.73 -7.59
N GLU A 51 6.67 -11.81 -8.30
CA GLU A 51 6.74 -12.60 -9.53
C GLU A 51 6.58 -14.06 -9.11
N ASN A 52 5.69 -14.77 -9.82
CA ASN A 52 5.31 -16.13 -9.48
C ASN A 52 6.33 -17.14 -10.02
#